data_AF-A0A2S2PD05-F1
#
_entry.id   AF-A0A2S2PD05-F1
#
_cell.length_a   1.000
_cell.length_b   1.000
_cell.length_c   1.000
_cell.angle_alpha   90.00
_cell.angle_beta   90.00
_cell.angle_gamma   90.00
#
_symmetry.space_group_name_H-M   'P 1'
#
loop_
_entity.id
_entity.type
_entity.pdbx_description
1 polymer ?
#
loop_
_entity_poly.entity_id
_entity_poly.type
_entity_poly.pdbx_seq_one_letter_code
_entity_poly.pdbx_strand_id
1 'polypeptide(L)'
;MVLYNFKKITVVPTAKDFVNIMLSKTQRKTPTVVHKHYKISRIRSFYTRKVRYTQQNFNERLSMIIQEFPKLDNIHPFYADLMNILYDKDHYKLALGQLNQARHLIDNVGKDYVRLMKFGDSLYRCKMLKKAALGRMATIMKRQAPNLVYLEQVRQHLSRLPSIDPYTRTLILCGFPNVGKSSFLNKITRADVEVHSYAFTTKSLYVGHTDYKYLRWQVVDTPGVLDHPLEERNVIEMQAVTALAHLRAAILYFIDVSEQCGHSIAEQVKLYESIKPLFTNKPLLVVCNKVDVTPMDQLSEANREALSIFEKNN
;
A
#
# COMPACT_ATOMS: atom_id res chain seq x y z
N MET A 1 -7.26 -12.50 -10.41
CA MET A 1 -6.61 -11.18 -10.55
C MET A 1 -6.22 -10.70 -9.17
N VAL A 2 -5.02 -10.15 -8.97
CA VAL A 2 -4.54 -9.78 -7.62
C VAL A 2 -5.24 -8.51 -7.18
N LEU A 3 -6.26 -8.65 -6.34
CA LEU A 3 -6.82 -7.52 -5.60
C LEU A 3 -5.82 -7.15 -4.51
N TYR A 4 -5.20 -5.97 -4.61
CA TYR A 4 -4.22 -5.50 -3.63
C TYR A 4 -4.95 -5.13 -2.33
N ASN A 5 -4.96 -6.07 -1.38
CA ASN A 5 -5.57 -5.85 -0.07
C ASN A 5 -4.47 -5.69 0.99
N PHE A 6 -4.02 -4.45 1.17
CA PHE A 6 -2.99 -4.11 2.16
C PHE A 6 -3.45 -4.29 3.61
N LYS A 7 -4.75 -4.45 3.87
CA LYS A 7 -5.28 -4.74 5.22
C LYS A 7 -4.96 -6.16 5.69
N LYS A 8 -4.57 -7.07 4.79
CA LYS A 8 -4.21 -8.46 5.14
C LYS A 8 -2.78 -8.63 5.67
N ILE A 9 -1.94 -7.60 5.61
CA ILE A 9 -0.56 -7.68 6.08
C ILE A 9 -0.56 -7.84 7.60
N THR A 10 0.10 -8.88 8.10
CA THR A 10 0.17 -9.17 9.54
C THR A 10 0.99 -8.11 10.27
N VAL A 11 0.63 -7.88 11.54
CA VAL A 11 1.33 -6.91 12.39
C VAL A 11 2.80 -7.29 12.54
N VAL A 12 3.69 -6.31 12.34
CA VAL A 12 5.13 -6.48 12.47
C VAL A 12 5.50 -6.12 13.93
N PRO A 13 5.89 -7.11 14.76
CA PRO A 13 6.21 -6.83 16.16
C PRO A 13 7.57 -6.14 16.30
N THR A 14 7.78 -5.45 17.42
CA THR A 14 9.09 -4.89 17.78
C THR A 14 10.14 -6.00 17.88
N ALA A 15 11.43 -5.68 17.73
CA ALA A 15 12.50 -6.68 17.86
C ALA A 15 12.50 -7.40 19.21
N LYS A 16 12.15 -6.70 20.29
CA LYS A 16 12.05 -7.27 21.64
C LYS A 16 10.91 -8.28 21.71
N ASP A 17 9.73 -7.91 21.24
CA ASP A 17 8.55 -8.78 21.25
C ASP A 17 8.73 -9.95 20.30
N PHE A 18 9.31 -9.73 19.12
CA PHE A 18 9.65 -10.78 18.17
C PHE A 18 10.48 -11.88 18.85
N VAL A 19 11.59 -11.50 19.51
CA VAL A 19 12.46 -12.45 20.21
C VAL A 19 11.72 -13.15 21.35
N ASN A 20 10.95 -12.40 22.15
CA ASN A 20 10.18 -12.97 23.27
C ASN A 20 9.14 -14.00 22.80
N ILE A 21 8.40 -13.69 21.73
CA ILE A 21 7.41 -14.60 21.13
C ILE A 21 8.12 -15.88 20.65
N MET A 22 9.24 -15.77 19.93
CA MET A 22 9.96 -16.94 19.42
C MET A 22 10.51 -17.82 20.56
N LEU A 23 11.14 -17.22 21.57
CA LEU A 23 11.70 -17.98 22.70
C LEU A 23 10.60 -18.63 23.56
N SER A 24 9.49 -17.92 23.79
CA SER A 24 8.31 -18.44 24.49
C SER A 24 7.70 -19.62 23.74
N LYS A 25 7.54 -19.51 22.41
CA LYS A 25 7.05 -20.60 21.56
C LYS A 25 7.96 -21.83 21.64
N THR A 26 9.28 -21.64 21.60
CA THR A 26 10.24 -22.74 21.78
C THR A 26 10.11 -23.40 23.16
N GLN A 27 9.93 -22.62 24.22
CA GLN A 27 9.79 -23.18 25.57
C GLN A 27 8.49 -23.98 25.72
N ARG A 28 7.36 -23.49 25.20
CA ARG A 28 6.04 -24.11 25.34
C ARG A 28 5.84 -25.33 24.43
N LYS A 29 6.44 -25.33 23.24
CA LYS A 29 6.19 -26.35 22.20
C LYS A 29 7.28 -27.42 22.08
N THR A 30 8.35 -27.34 22.88
CA THR A 30 9.39 -28.38 22.91
C THR A 30 9.59 -28.94 24.33
N PRO A 31 9.97 -30.23 24.48
CA PRO A 31 10.22 -30.82 25.80
C PRO A 31 11.22 -29.98 26.62
N THR A 32 10.99 -29.85 27.93
CA THR A 32 11.75 -28.94 28.81
C THR A 32 12.71 -29.67 29.75
N VAL A 33 12.39 -30.91 30.13
CA VAL A 33 13.15 -31.69 31.12
C VAL A 33 14.21 -32.56 30.44
N VAL A 34 15.45 -32.50 30.96
CA VAL A 34 16.57 -33.37 30.57
C VAL A 34 17.47 -33.61 31.79
N HIS A 35 17.87 -34.86 32.02
CA HIS A 35 18.71 -35.24 33.16
C HIS A 35 20.14 -35.59 32.73
N LYS A 36 21.11 -35.40 33.63
CA LYS A 36 22.55 -35.61 33.37
C LYS A 36 22.89 -37.08 33.06
N HIS A 37 22.13 -38.03 33.60
CA HIS A 37 22.36 -39.47 33.43
C HIS A 37 21.80 -40.04 32.11
N TYR A 38 21.17 -39.22 31.25
CA TYR A 38 20.69 -39.69 29.95
C TYR A 38 21.84 -39.97 28.98
N LYS A 39 21.65 -40.95 28.08
CA LYS A 39 22.58 -41.22 26.97
C LYS A 39 22.88 -39.93 26.20
N ILE A 40 24.15 -39.70 25.86
CA ILE A 40 24.59 -38.46 25.18
C ILE A 40 23.84 -38.21 23.87
N SER A 41 23.48 -39.26 23.14
CA SER A 41 22.66 -39.16 21.92
C SER A 41 21.30 -38.51 22.19
N ARG A 42 20.63 -38.85 23.30
CA ARG A 42 19.36 -38.26 23.73
C ARG A 42 19.52 -36.78 24.10
N ILE A 43 20.61 -36.44 24.82
CA ILE A 43 20.93 -35.06 25.22
C ILE A 43 21.21 -34.18 23.98
N ARG A 44 22.01 -34.68 23.03
CA ARG A 44 22.27 -34.00 21.75
C ARG A 44 20.98 -33.76 20.98
N SER A 45 20.16 -34.80 20.79
CA SER A 45 18.88 -34.70 20.10
C SER A 45 17.92 -33.71 20.77
N PHE A 46 17.89 -33.67 22.11
CA PHE A 46 17.07 -32.71 22.86
C PHE A 46 17.44 -31.26 22.56
N TYR A 47 18.73 -30.90 22.62
CA TYR A 47 19.18 -29.53 22.35
C TYR A 47 19.16 -29.19 20.86
N THR A 48 19.47 -30.13 19.97
CA THR A 48 19.32 -29.98 18.51
C THR A 48 17.88 -29.65 18.14
N ARG A 49 16.89 -30.32 18.75
CA ARG A 49 15.46 -30.02 18.53
C ARG A 49 15.12 -28.59 18.91
N LYS A 50 15.63 -28.08 20.04
CA LYS A 50 15.39 -26.69 20.47
C LYS A 50 16.00 -25.66 19.51
N VAL A 51 17.23 -25.89 19.03
CA VAL A 51 17.90 -25.00 18.08
C VAL A 51 17.16 -25.00 16.74
N ARG A 52 16.88 -26.18 16.17
CA ARG A 52 16.14 -26.31 14.89
C ARG A 52 14.74 -25.74 14.96
N TYR A 53 14.00 -26.02 16.04
CA TYR A 53 12.66 -25.48 16.22
C TYR A 53 12.68 -23.95 16.25
N THR A 54 13.63 -23.35 16.97
CA THR A 54 13.74 -21.88 17.03
C THR A 54 14.13 -21.29 15.67
N GLN A 55 15.12 -21.87 15.00
CA GLN A 55 15.53 -21.50 13.63
C GLN A 55 14.35 -21.50 12.67
N GLN A 56 13.57 -22.59 12.65
CA GLN A 56 12.40 -22.74 11.79
C GLN A 56 11.35 -21.66 12.06
N ASN A 57 11.01 -21.40 13.33
CA ASN A 57 10.02 -20.36 13.66
C ASN A 57 10.46 -18.95 13.26
N PHE A 58 11.75 -18.61 13.44
CA PHE A 58 12.28 -17.34 12.94
C PHE A 58 12.18 -17.26 11.41
N ASN A 59 12.54 -18.34 10.71
CA ASN A 59 12.47 -18.39 9.25
C ASN A 59 11.05 -18.24 8.73
N GLU A 60 10.08 -18.97 9.29
CA GLU A 60 8.67 -18.90 8.93
C GLU A 60 8.11 -17.49 9.15
N ARG A 61 8.36 -16.89 10.32
CA ARG A 61 7.83 -15.56 10.64
C ARG A 61 8.45 -14.45 9.79
N LEU A 62 9.77 -14.50 9.54
CA LEU A 62 10.43 -13.54 8.65
C LEU A 62 9.96 -13.71 7.20
N SER A 63 9.80 -14.96 6.73
CA SER A 63 9.31 -15.24 5.38
C SER A 63 7.89 -14.71 5.18
N MET A 64 7.01 -14.92 6.17
CA MET A 64 5.64 -14.38 6.18
C MET A 64 5.64 -12.86 6.01
N ILE A 65 6.42 -12.14 6.82
CA ILE A 65 6.54 -10.67 6.69
C ILE A 65 7.04 -10.30 5.29
N ILE A 66 8.14 -10.88 4.82
CA ILE A 66 8.72 -10.53 3.51
C ILE A 66 7.75 -10.82 2.34
N GLN A 67 6.90 -11.84 2.46
CA GLN A 67 5.97 -12.23 1.40
C GLN A 67 4.66 -11.44 1.41
N GLU A 68 4.18 -11.01 2.58
CA GLU A 68 2.95 -10.23 2.70
C GLU A 68 3.13 -8.78 2.25
N PHE A 69 4.34 -8.22 2.39
CA PHE A 69 4.64 -6.89 1.89
C PHE A 69 4.70 -6.87 0.35
N PRO A 70 4.08 -5.89 -0.30
CA PRO A 70 4.05 -5.79 -1.76
C PRO A 70 5.45 -5.57 -2.33
N LYS A 71 5.79 -6.34 -3.37
CA LYS A 71 7.01 -6.14 -4.15
C LYS A 71 6.78 -5.01 -5.15
N LEU A 72 7.47 -3.88 -4.95
CA LEU A 72 7.30 -2.67 -5.75
C LEU A 72 7.58 -2.87 -7.25
N ASP A 73 8.41 -3.84 -7.62
CA ASP A 73 8.75 -4.10 -9.02
C ASP A 73 7.68 -4.95 -9.75
N ASN A 74 6.81 -5.63 -9.01
CA ASN A 74 5.78 -6.52 -9.56
C ASN A 74 4.35 -6.01 -9.32
N ILE A 75 4.19 -4.86 -8.66
CA ILE A 75 2.89 -4.25 -8.41
C ILE A 75 2.49 -3.37 -9.60
N HIS A 76 1.20 -3.06 -9.72
CA HIS A 76 0.72 -2.15 -10.75
C HIS A 76 1.40 -0.76 -10.61
N PRO A 77 1.77 -0.08 -11.73
CA PRO A 77 2.43 1.23 -11.72
C PRO A 77 1.77 2.25 -10.77
N PHE A 78 0.44 2.38 -10.79
CA PHE A 78 -0.33 3.19 -9.83
C PHE A 78 0.15 3.05 -8.37
N TYR A 79 0.24 1.81 -7.87
CA TYR A 79 0.65 1.56 -6.49
C TYR A 79 2.17 1.64 -6.32
N ALA A 80 2.94 1.31 -7.35
CA ALA A 80 4.40 1.45 -7.32
C ALA A 80 4.80 2.92 -7.15
N ASP A 81 4.16 3.81 -7.92
CA ASP A 81 4.39 5.25 -7.84
C ASP A 81 3.88 5.80 -6.52
N LEU A 82 2.68 5.43 -6.09
CA LEU A 82 2.14 5.85 -4.79
C LEU A 82 3.06 5.46 -3.63
N MET A 83 3.61 4.24 -3.65
CA MET A 83 4.57 3.77 -2.64
C MET A 83 5.92 4.46 -2.74
N ASN A 84 6.38 4.79 -3.95
CA ASN A 84 7.61 5.55 -4.16
C ASN A 84 7.53 6.94 -3.51
N ILE A 85 6.40 7.62 -3.70
CA ILE A 85 6.17 8.96 -3.12
C ILE A 85 6.04 8.87 -1.59
N LEU A 86 5.33 7.86 -1.10
CA LEU A 86 5.00 7.75 0.33
C LEU A 86 6.12 7.25 1.22
N TYR A 87 6.92 6.31 0.74
CA TYR A 87 7.78 5.49 1.61
C TYR A 87 9.26 5.50 1.24
N ASP A 88 9.63 6.19 0.16
CA ASP A 88 10.92 6.05 -0.52
C ASP A 88 11.16 4.59 -0.95
N LYS A 89 11.12 4.34 -2.26
CA LYS A 89 11.30 3.01 -2.85
C LYS A 89 12.60 2.35 -2.41
N ASP A 90 13.68 3.11 -2.26
CA ASP A 90 14.99 2.57 -1.92
C ASP A 90 15.06 2.19 -0.45
N HIS A 91 14.55 3.05 0.44
CA HIS A 91 14.48 2.73 1.87
C HIS A 91 13.59 1.51 2.14
N TYR A 92 12.44 1.42 1.46
CA TYR A 92 11.53 0.28 1.56
C TYR A 92 12.18 -1.03 1.12
N LYS A 93 12.85 -1.03 -0.04
CA LYS A 93 13.56 -2.22 -0.54
C LYS A 93 14.71 -2.63 0.37
N LEU A 94 15.45 -1.66 0.89
CA LEU A 94 16.58 -1.90 1.78
C LEU A 94 16.10 -2.54 3.11
N ALA A 95 15.01 -2.06 3.70
CA ALA A 95 14.44 -2.64 4.92
C ALA A 95 14.03 -4.11 4.73
N LEU A 96 13.31 -4.43 3.64
CA LEU A 96 12.94 -5.82 3.31
C LEU A 96 14.16 -6.68 2.98
N GLY A 97 15.15 -6.12 2.28
CA GLY A 97 16.41 -6.79 1.96
C GLY A 97 17.21 -7.15 3.22
N GLN A 98 17.29 -6.25 4.19
CA GLN A 98 17.96 -6.49 5.47
C GLN A 98 17.24 -7.57 6.30
N LEU A 99 15.91 -7.62 6.29
CA LEU A 99 15.16 -8.73 6.90
C LEU A 99 15.44 -10.07 6.20
N ASN A 100 15.51 -10.09 4.87
CA ASN A 100 15.86 -11.30 4.15
C ASN A 100 17.29 -11.76 4.45
N GLN A 101 18.24 -10.84 4.55
CA GLN A 101 19.61 -11.16 4.96
C GLN A 101 19.64 -11.71 6.40
N ALA A 102 18.91 -11.10 7.33
CA ALA A 102 18.79 -11.59 8.70
C ALA A 102 18.20 -13.02 8.76
N ARG A 103 17.20 -13.32 7.91
CA ARG A 103 16.62 -14.66 7.76
C ARG A 103 17.68 -15.69 7.35
N HIS A 104 18.51 -15.37 6.36
CA HIS A 104 19.61 -16.24 5.92
C HIS A 104 20.69 -16.42 7.00
N LEU A 105 21.06 -15.35 7.70
CA LEU A 105 22.03 -15.42 8.80
C LEU A 105 21.55 -16.32 9.94
N ILE A 106 20.28 -16.21 10.33
CA ILE A 106 19.67 -17.07 11.36
C ILE A 106 19.67 -18.54 10.92
N ASP A 107 19.37 -18.81 9.64
CA ASP A 107 19.39 -20.16 9.08
C ASP A 107 20.79 -20.78 9.13
N ASN A 108 21.81 -20.01 8.76
CA ASN A 108 23.21 -20.43 8.82
C ASN A 108 23.67 -20.69 10.27
N VAL A 109 23.35 -19.78 11.20
CA VAL A 109 23.63 -20.00 12.63
C VAL A 109 22.96 -21.29 13.13
N GLY A 110 21.72 -21.55 12.75
CA GLY A 110 21.03 -22.79 13.09
C GLY A 110 21.76 -24.02 12.57
N LYS A 111 22.13 -24.03 11.28
CA LYS A 111 22.89 -25.12 10.64
C LYS A 111 24.25 -25.37 11.31
N ASP A 112 24.99 -24.31 11.63
CA ASP A 112 26.33 -24.41 12.24
C ASP A 112 26.27 -24.99 13.65
N TYR A 113 25.39 -24.46 14.49
CA TYR A 113 25.27 -24.96 15.87
C TYR A 113 24.70 -26.37 15.94
N VAL A 114 23.85 -26.77 14.98
CA VAL A 114 23.39 -28.16 14.84
C VAL A 114 24.55 -29.08 14.46
N ARG A 115 25.46 -28.65 13.58
CA ARG A 115 26.69 -29.40 13.25
C ARG A 115 27.59 -29.54 14.47
N LEU A 116 27.84 -28.46 15.21
CA LEU A 116 28.66 -28.47 16.43
C LEU A 116 28.04 -29.35 17.53
N MET A 117 26.71 -29.40 17.65
CA MET A 117 26.01 -30.22 18.65
C MET A 117 26.29 -31.72 18.48
N LYS A 118 26.63 -32.19 17.27
CA LYS A 118 26.99 -33.60 17.02
C LYS A 118 28.21 -34.04 17.83
N PHE A 119 29.11 -33.11 18.14
CA PHE A 119 30.35 -33.35 18.89
C PHE A 119 30.25 -32.98 20.38
N GLY A 120 29.08 -32.63 20.89
CA GLY A 120 28.89 -32.31 22.31
C GLY A 120 29.09 -33.53 23.20
N ASP A 121 30.07 -33.50 24.10
CA ASP A 121 30.45 -34.60 25.00
C ASP A 121 29.62 -34.68 26.30
N SER A 122 29.05 -33.56 26.72
CA SER A 122 28.41 -33.40 28.03
C SER A 122 27.13 -32.58 27.97
N LEU A 123 26.28 -32.73 28.99
CA LEU A 123 25.07 -31.91 29.15
C LEU A 123 25.42 -30.42 29.20
N TYR A 124 26.47 -30.06 29.94
CA TYR A 124 26.92 -28.68 30.07
C TYR A 124 27.32 -28.08 28.72
N ARG A 125 28.17 -28.77 27.95
CA ARG A 125 28.60 -28.33 26.62
C ARG A 125 27.43 -28.16 25.66
N CYS A 126 26.50 -29.13 25.63
CA CYS A 126 25.30 -29.02 24.79
C CYS A 126 24.37 -27.86 25.22
N LYS A 127 24.21 -27.64 26.54
CA LYS A 127 23.44 -26.50 27.08
C LYS A 127 24.05 -25.17 26.67
N MET A 128 25.38 -25.05 26.71
CA MET A 128 26.10 -23.84 26.31
C MET A 128 26.01 -23.60 24.80
N LEU A 129 26.18 -24.62 23.97
CA LEU A 129 25.96 -24.53 22.52
C LEU A 129 24.54 -24.04 22.20
N LYS A 130 23.52 -24.58 22.87
CA LYS A 130 22.13 -24.11 22.72
C LYS A 130 21.99 -22.65 23.15
N LYS A 131 22.54 -22.25 24.31
CA LYS A 131 22.45 -20.85 24.80
C LYS A 131 23.11 -19.89 23.80
N ALA A 132 24.28 -20.24 23.29
CA ALA A 132 25.00 -19.45 22.31
C ALA A 132 24.23 -19.34 20.97
N ALA A 133 23.68 -20.44 20.47
CA ALA A 133 22.88 -20.45 19.24
C ALA A 133 21.67 -19.51 19.33
N LEU A 134 20.84 -19.68 20.38
CA LEU A 134 19.65 -18.86 20.56
C LEU A 134 20.01 -17.39 20.84
N GLY A 135 21.08 -17.15 21.58
CA GLY A 135 21.62 -15.81 21.83
C GLY A 135 22.03 -15.12 20.53
N ARG A 136 22.77 -15.80 19.65
CA ARG A 136 23.18 -15.26 18.35
C ARG A 136 21.98 -14.95 17.44
N MET A 137 21.00 -15.85 17.37
CA MET A 137 19.76 -15.62 16.62
C MET A 137 19.02 -14.38 17.14
N ALA A 138 18.89 -14.26 18.47
CA ALA A 138 18.26 -13.09 19.09
C ALA A 138 19.04 -11.80 18.82
N THR A 139 20.38 -11.83 18.86
CA THR A 139 21.22 -10.66 18.56
C THR A 139 21.06 -10.22 17.11
N ILE A 140 21.00 -11.15 16.15
CA ILE A 140 20.73 -10.82 14.74
C ILE A 140 19.38 -10.11 14.61
N MET A 141 18.34 -10.62 15.27
CA MET A 141 17.01 -10.01 15.22
C MET A 141 16.98 -8.63 15.89
N LYS A 142 17.66 -8.47 17.03
CA LYS A 142 17.75 -7.17 17.74
C LYS A 142 18.43 -6.08 16.90
N ARG A 143 19.40 -6.44 16.05
CA ARG A 143 20.03 -5.48 15.12
C ARG A 143 19.07 -4.94 14.06
N GLN A 144 17.97 -5.64 13.77
CA GLN A 144 16.95 -5.23 12.79
C GLN A 144 15.82 -4.40 13.42
N ALA A 145 15.98 -3.94 14.67
CA ALA A 145 14.99 -3.11 15.34
C ALA A 145 14.51 -1.90 14.52
N PRO A 146 15.38 -1.07 13.89
CA PRO A 146 14.91 0.08 13.12
C PRO A 146 14.03 -0.34 11.93
N ASN A 147 14.40 -1.40 11.22
CA ASN A 147 13.65 -1.89 10.07
C ASN A 147 12.27 -2.42 10.45
N LEU A 148 12.15 -3.12 11.59
CA LEU A 148 10.87 -3.62 12.07
C LEU A 148 9.92 -2.47 12.46
N VAL A 149 10.45 -1.42 13.09
CA VAL A 149 9.66 -0.23 13.45
C VAL A 149 9.19 0.50 12.20
N TYR A 150 10.09 0.74 11.25
CA TYR A 150 9.75 1.35 9.97
C TYR A 150 8.69 0.53 9.21
N LEU A 151 8.87 -0.79 9.07
CA LEU A 151 7.90 -1.65 8.37
C LEU A 151 6.54 -1.68 9.06
N GLU A 152 6.48 -1.62 10.40
CA GLU A 152 5.19 -1.51 11.10
C GLU A 152 4.50 -0.16 10.82
N GLN A 153 5.25 0.95 10.77
CA GLN A 153 4.70 2.26 10.38
C GLN A 153 4.17 2.22 8.93
N VAL A 154 4.94 1.65 8.01
CA VAL A 154 4.54 1.46 6.61
C VAL A 154 3.26 0.61 6.54
N ARG A 155 3.20 -0.52 7.26
CA ARG A 155 2.01 -1.39 7.29
C ARG A 155 0.77 -0.65 7.78
N GLN A 156 0.89 0.10 8.88
CA GLN A 156 -0.22 0.89 9.44
C GLN A 156 -0.71 1.92 8.43
N HIS A 157 0.20 2.60 7.74
CA HIS A 157 -0.17 3.56 6.72
C HIS A 157 -0.80 2.89 5.49
N LEU A 158 -0.21 1.82 4.97
CA LEU A 158 -0.72 1.03 3.84
C LEU A 158 -2.14 0.51 4.09
N SER A 159 -2.46 0.15 5.34
CA SER A 159 -3.80 -0.34 5.70
C SER A 159 -4.92 0.70 5.52
N ARG A 160 -4.56 1.99 5.42
CA ARG A 160 -5.47 3.13 5.20
C ARG A 160 -5.58 3.53 3.72
N LEU A 161 -4.72 2.98 2.85
CA LEU A 161 -4.76 3.31 1.43
C LEU A 161 -6.03 2.78 0.76
N PRO A 162 -6.53 3.48 -0.27
CA PRO A 162 -7.67 3.05 -1.04
C PRO A 162 -7.44 1.69 -1.69
N SER A 163 -8.43 0.81 -1.55
CA SER A 163 -8.53 -0.42 -2.33
C SER A 163 -9.14 -0.11 -3.71
N ILE A 164 -8.33 0.50 -4.58
CA ILE A 164 -8.64 0.74 -5.98
C ILE A 164 -8.13 -0.45 -6.78
N ASP A 165 -8.99 -1.10 -7.55
CA ASP A 165 -8.52 -2.08 -8.53
C ASP A 165 -8.05 -1.33 -9.79
N PRO A 166 -6.76 -1.34 -10.13
CA PRO A 166 -6.26 -0.61 -11.29
C PRO A 166 -6.63 -1.27 -12.63
N TYR A 167 -7.04 -2.54 -12.62
CA TYR A 167 -7.40 -3.28 -13.82
C TYR A 167 -8.91 -3.29 -14.09
N THR A 168 -9.72 -2.86 -13.12
CA THR A 168 -11.17 -2.77 -13.30
C THR A 168 -11.56 -1.54 -14.09
N ARG A 169 -12.79 -1.54 -14.60
CA ARG A 169 -13.38 -0.41 -15.31
C ARG A 169 -13.59 0.73 -14.33
N THR A 170 -12.84 1.81 -14.54
CA THR A 170 -12.86 2.96 -13.64
C THR A 170 -13.38 4.20 -14.36
N LEU A 171 -14.24 4.96 -13.69
CA LEU A 171 -14.62 6.33 -14.02
C LEU A 171 -13.90 7.26 -13.04
N ILE A 172 -13.20 8.27 -13.54
CA ILE A 172 -12.57 9.30 -12.71
C ILE A 172 -13.33 10.60 -12.89
N LEU A 173 -13.77 11.21 -11.79
CA LEU A 173 -14.50 12.48 -11.79
C LEU A 173 -13.53 13.64 -11.54
N CYS A 174 -13.37 14.52 -12.52
CA CYS A 174 -12.45 15.67 -12.50
C CYS A 174 -13.21 17.00 -12.58
N GLY A 175 -12.58 18.10 -12.17
CA GLY A 175 -13.14 19.45 -12.23
C GLY A 175 -13.02 20.20 -10.90
N PHE A 176 -13.36 21.49 -10.90
CA PHE A 176 -13.25 22.37 -9.74
C PHE A 176 -14.03 21.88 -8.50
N PRO A 177 -13.72 22.34 -7.28
CA PRO A 177 -14.55 22.07 -6.10
C PRO A 177 -16.00 22.56 -6.33
N ASN A 178 -16.97 21.94 -5.65
CA ASN A 178 -18.38 22.37 -5.68
C ASN A 178 -19.12 22.37 -7.04
N VAL A 179 -18.48 21.87 -8.12
CA VAL A 179 -19.13 21.67 -9.43
C VAL A 179 -20.14 20.51 -9.45
N GLY A 180 -20.22 19.72 -8.36
CA GLY A 180 -21.21 18.64 -8.19
C GLY A 180 -20.69 17.21 -8.43
N LYS A 181 -19.37 16.99 -8.47
CA LYS A 181 -18.75 15.66 -8.62
C LYS A 181 -19.23 14.64 -7.58
N SER A 182 -19.15 14.98 -6.29
CA SER A 182 -19.54 14.09 -5.20
C SER A 182 -21.05 13.84 -5.19
N SER A 183 -21.86 14.84 -5.56
CA SER A 183 -23.31 14.68 -5.74
C SER A 183 -23.63 13.72 -6.89
N PHE A 184 -22.88 13.79 -7.99
CA PHE A 184 -23.00 12.83 -9.09
C PHE A 184 -22.59 11.42 -8.64
N LEU A 185 -21.45 11.27 -7.96
CA LEU A 185 -20.99 10.00 -7.39
C LEU A 185 -22.10 9.35 -6.54
N ASN A 186 -22.66 10.10 -5.59
CA ASN A 186 -23.71 9.61 -4.69
C ASN A 186 -25.00 9.21 -5.43
N LYS A 187 -25.31 9.86 -6.56
CA LYS A 187 -26.49 9.54 -7.38
C LYS A 187 -26.29 8.27 -8.21
N ILE A 188 -25.08 8.04 -8.74
CA ILE A 188 -24.82 6.92 -9.65
C ILE A 188 -24.35 5.65 -8.94
N THR A 189 -23.80 5.78 -7.73
CA THR A 189 -23.31 4.65 -6.93
C THR A 189 -24.36 4.19 -5.93
N ARG A 190 -24.25 2.93 -5.50
CA ARG A 190 -25.05 2.41 -4.38
C ARG A 190 -24.56 3.09 -3.08
N ALA A 191 -25.37 3.08 -2.02
CA ALA A 191 -25.16 3.83 -0.76
C ALA A 191 -23.81 3.62 -0.03
N ASP A 192 -22.98 2.68 -0.48
CA ASP A 192 -21.65 2.42 0.07
C ASP A 192 -20.57 3.16 -0.74
N VAL A 193 -20.43 4.46 -0.50
CA VAL A 193 -19.26 5.22 -0.95
C VAL A 193 -18.16 5.07 0.10
N GLU A 194 -17.07 4.41 -0.26
CA GLU A 194 -15.93 4.25 0.62
C GLU A 194 -15.07 5.51 0.59
N VAL A 195 -14.75 6.02 1.78
CA VAL A 195 -13.86 7.19 1.95
C VAL A 195 -12.46 6.70 2.26
N HIS A 196 -11.49 7.09 1.44
CA HIS A 196 -10.11 6.67 1.56
C HIS A 196 -9.17 7.87 1.59
N SER A 197 -8.21 7.87 2.51
CA SER A 197 -7.15 8.88 2.52
C SER A 197 -6.26 8.71 1.30
N TYR A 198 -6.03 9.78 0.55
CA TYR A 198 -5.07 9.78 -0.54
C TYR A 198 -3.83 10.58 -0.18
N ALA A 199 -2.70 10.13 -0.70
CA ALA A 199 -1.41 10.68 -0.33
C ALA A 199 -1.30 12.13 -0.77
N PHE A 200 -0.88 13.00 0.16
CA PHE A 200 -0.59 14.41 -0.08
C PHE A 200 -1.79 15.25 -0.51
N THR A 201 -3.01 14.78 -0.24
CA THR A 201 -4.20 15.60 -0.35
C THR A 201 -4.83 15.85 1.01
N THR A 202 -5.32 17.07 1.20
CA THR A 202 -6.12 17.44 2.38
C THR A 202 -7.51 16.80 2.36
N LYS A 203 -7.98 16.44 1.15
CA LYS A 203 -9.27 15.80 0.91
C LYS A 203 -9.08 14.31 0.63
N SER A 204 -10.01 13.50 1.13
CA SER A 204 -10.03 12.05 0.89
C SER A 204 -10.57 11.73 -0.51
N LEU A 205 -10.06 10.67 -1.14
CA LEU A 205 -10.66 10.10 -2.34
C LEU A 205 -11.92 9.34 -1.94
N TYR A 206 -12.97 9.51 -2.74
CA TYR A 206 -14.20 8.75 -2.58
C TYR A 206 -14.27 7.71 -3.68
N VAL A 207 -14.40 6.45 -3.30
CA VAL A 207 -14.50 5.32 -4.24
C VAL A 207 -15.85 4.68 -4.05
N GLY A 208 -16.70 4.80 -5.06
CA GLY A 208 -18.00 4.13 -5.08
C GLY A 208 -18.07 3.08 -6.18
N HIS A 209 -19.05 2.19 -6.06
CA HIS A 209 -19.30 1.14 -7.03
C HIS A 209 -20.70 1.25 -7.61
N THR A 210 -20.81 1.01 -8.91
CA THR A 210 -22.08 0.97 -9.62
C THR A 210 -22.10 -0.17 -10.62
N ASP A 211 -23.28 -0.69 -10.94
CA ASP A 211 -23.45 -1.76 -11.92
C ASP A 211 -24.14 -1.21 -13.16
N TYR A 212 -23.51 -1.40 -14.32
CA TYR A 212 -24.06 -0.99 -15.61
C TYR A 212 -23.85 -2.10 -16.63
N LYS A 213 -24.93 -2.51 -17.32
CA LYS A 213 -24.93 -3.63 -18.28
C LYS A 213 -24.32 -4.92 -17.71
N TYR A 214 -24.71 -5.29 -16.48
CA TYR A 214 -24.18 -6.45 -15.74
C TYR A 214 -22.68 -6.43 -15.46
N LEU A 215 -22.03 -5.27 -15.63
CA LEU A 215 -20.62 -5.06 -15.33
C LEU A 215 -20.50 -4.12 -14.14
N ARG A 216 -19.63 -4.45 -13.21
CA ARG A 216 -19.28 -3.57 -12.09
C ARG A 216 -18.29 -2.51 -12.54
N TRP A 217 -18.60 -1.26 -12.22
CA TRP A 217 -17.77 -0.09 -12.45
C TRP A 217 -17.31 0.47 -11.11
N GLN A 218 -16.08 0.96 -11.10
CA GLN A 218 -15.50 1.72 -10.01
C GLN A 218 -15.59 3.20 -10.39
N VAL A 219 -16.09 4.04 -9.49
CA VAL A 219 -16.17 5.48 -9.70
C VAL A 219 -15.32 6.15 -8.62
N VAL A 220 -14.33 6.92 -9.05
CA VAL A 220 -13.36 7.60 -8.18
C VAL A 220 -13.58 9.09 -8.30
N ASP A 221 -13.98 9.73 -7.20
CA ASP A 221 -13.99 11.18 -7.07
C ASP A 221 -12.65 11.65 -6.53
N THR A 222 -12.06 12.66 -7.17
CA THR A 222 -10.68 13.10 -6.95
C THR A 222 -10.58 14.53 -6.40
N PRO A 223 -11.25 14.86 -5.28
CA PRO A 223 -11.16 16.19 -4.68
C PRO A 223 -9.75 16.42 -4.13
N GLY A 224 -9.21 17.63 -4.31
CA GLY A 224 -7.83 17.99 -3.96
C GLY A 224 -6.76 17.43 -4.90
N VAL A 225 -7.13 16.57 -5.87
CA VAL A 225 -6.17 15.94 -6.79
C VAL A 225 -6.31 16.44 -8.23
N LEU A 226 -7.51 16.72 -8.73
CA LEU A 226 -7.71 17.15 -10.13
C LEU A 226 -8.59 18.39 -10.22
N ASP A 227 -8.51 19.24 -9.19
CA ASP A 227 -9.31 20.46 -9.00
C ASP A 227 -8.45 21.75 -8.92
N HIS A 228 -7.13 21.63 -9.13
CA HIS A 228 -6.16 22.74 -9.20
C HIS A 228 -5.22 22.55 -10.38
N PRO A 229 -4.75 23.65 -11.03
CA PRO A 229 -3.78 23.60 -12.12
C PRO A 229 -2.53 22.79 -11.77
N LEU A 230 -1.92 22.18 -12.78
CA LEU A 230 -0.72 21.37 -12.59
C LEU A 230 0.50 22.20 -12.15
N GLU A 231 0.58 23.46 -12.57
CA GLU A 231 1.72 24.36 -12.31
C GLU A 231 1.83 24.77 -10.83
N GLU A 232 0.72 24.75 -10.10
CA GLU A 232 0.66 25.14 -8.69
C GLU A 232 1.00 23.98 -7.73
N ARG A 233 1.22 22.77 -8.27
CA ARG A 233 1.43 21.56 -7.47
C ARG A 233 2.89 21.35 -7.13
N ASN A 234 3.12 20.94 -5.90
CA ASN A 234 4.43 20.47 -5.49
C ASN A 234 4.80 19.16 -6.22
N VAL A 235 6.09 18.84 -6.32
CA VAL A 235 6.59 17.61 -6.98
C VAL A 235 5.88 16.36 -6.45
N ILE A 236 5.64 16.31 -5.16
CA ILE A 236 4.98 15.21 -4.45
C ILE A 236 3.49 15.08 -4.87
N GLU A 237 2.78 16.20 -4.96
CA GLU A 237 1.38 16.25 -5.40
C GLU A 237 1.27 15.88 -6.89
N MET A 238 2.23 16.34 -7.71
CA MET A 238 2.31 16.00 -9.13
C MET A 238 2.50 14.51 -9.35
N GLN A 239 3.35 13.86 -8.55
CA GLN A 239 3.53 12.42 -8.61
C GLN A 239 2.25 11.68 -8.19
N ALA A 240 1.52 12.18 -7.20
CA ALA A 240 0.22 11.62 -6.80
C ALA A 240 -0.84 11.77 -7.91
N VAL A 241 -0.83 12.88 -8.64
CA VAL A 241 -1.67 13.08 -9.83
C VAL A 241 -1.28 12.11 -10.95
N THR A 242 0.02 11.98 -11.21
CA THR A 242 0.56 11.06 -12.23
C THR A 242 0.23 9.60 -11.92
N ALA A 243 0.20 9.21 -10.64
CA ALA A 243 -0.25 7.88 -10.25
C ALA A 243 -1.68 7.59 -10.75
N LEU A 244 -2.64 8.54 -10.59
CA LEU A 244 -3.99 8.39 -11.15
C LEU A 244 -4.00 8.33 -12.68
N ALA A 245 -3.02 8.96 -13.34
CA ALA A 245 -2.84 8.86 -14.79
C ALA A 245 -2.50 7.41 -15.23
N HIS A 246 -1.94 6.57 -14.37
CA HIS A 246 -1.71 5.14 -14.68
C HIS A 246 -2.96 4.26 -14.58
N LEU A 247 -4.07 4.75 -14.00
CA LEU A 247 -5.31 3.99 -13.97
C LEU A 247 -5.95 3.95 -15.37
N ARG A 248 -6.34 2.75 -15.81
CA ARG A 248 -7.15 2.60 -17.03
C ARG A 248 -8.58 3.04 -16.71
N ALA A 249 -8.92 4.26 -17.11
CA ALA A 249 -10.19 4.88 -16.76
C ALA A 249 -10.77 5.69 -17.92
N ALA A 250 -12.09 5.87 -17.88
CA ALA A 250 -12.75 6.96 -18.58
C ALA A 250 -12.81 8.19 -17.66
N ILE A 251 -12.59 9.36 -18.23
CA ILE A 251 -12.52 10.63 -17.49
C ILE A 251 -13.83 11.38 -17.70
N LEU A 252 -14.46 11.80 -16.62
CA LEU A 252 -15.59 12.73 -16.67
C LEU A 252 -15.13 14.07 -16.10
N TYR A 253 -15.03 15.08 -16.97
CA TYR A 253 -14.68 16.43 -16.57
C TYR A 253 -15.94 17.25 -16.33
N PHE A 254 -16.20 17.64 -15.08
CA PHE A 254 -17.39 18.39 -14.68
C PHE A 254 -17.15 19.89 -14.78
N ILE A 255 -18.09 20.56 -15.44
CA ILE A 255 -18.16 22.03 -15.54
C ILE A 255 -19.46 22.49 -14.90
N ASP A 256 -19.37 23.50 -14.05
CA ASP A 256 -20.53 24.22 -13.53
C ASP A 256 -20.84 25.41 -14.44
N VAL A 257 -21.93 25.31 -15.21
CA VAL A 257 -22.34 26.37 -16.14
C VAL A 257 -22.99 27.58 -15.44
N SER A 258 -23.35 27.43 -14.16
CA SER A 258 -23.95 28.49 -13.36
C SER A 258 -22.92 29.37 -12.65
N GLU A 259 -21.63 28.98 -12.67
CA GLU A 259 -20.52 29.63 -11.95
C GLU A 259 -20.69 29.73 -10.42
N GLN A 260 -21.73 29.09 -9.85
CA GLN A 260 -21.96 29.04 -8.40
C GLN A 260 -20.88 28.28 -7.63
N CYS A 261 -20.02 27.52 -8.31
CA CYS A 261 -18.83 26.91 -7.74
C CYS A 261 -17.78 27.95 -7.27
N GLY A 262 -17.94 29.22 -7.66
CA GLY A 262 -17.03 30.32 -7.33
C GLY A 262 -15.93 30.56 -8.38
N HIS A 263 -16.05 29.90 -9.55
CA HIS A 263 -15.08 29.99 -10.64
C HIS A 263 -15.79 30.23 -11.98
N SER A 264 -15.21 31.11 -12.80
CA SER A 264 -15.76 31.40 -14.13
C SER A 264 -15.61 30.22 -15.09
N ILE A 265 -16.44 30.14 -16.12
CA ILE A 265 -16.31 29.07 -17.14
C ILE A 265 -14.92 29.11 -17.80
N ALA A 266 -14.34 30.29 -18.01
CA ALA A 266 -13.00 30.44 -18.56
C ALA A 266 -11.91 29.83 -17.65
N GLU A 267 -12.02 29.99 -16.32
CA GLU A 267 -11.11 29.33 -15.37
C GLU A 267 -11.26 27.81 -15.39
N GLN A 268 -12.50 27.33 -15.49
CA GLN A 268 -12.81 25.91 -15.64
C GLN A 268 -12.16 25.33 -16.91
N VAL A 269 -12.24 26.04 -18.05
CA VAL A 269 -11.55 25.64 -19.29
C VAL A 269 -10.03 25.62 -19.12
N LYS A 270 -9.42 26.62 -18.49
CA LYS A 270 -7.97 26.64 -18.23
C LYS A 270 -7.51 25.45 -17.40
N LEU A 271 -8.27 25.08 -16.36
CA LEU A 271 -7.98 23.89 -15.58
C LEU A 271 -8.01 22.64 -16.47
N TYR A 272 -9.05 22.48 -17.29
CA TYR A 272 -9.15 21.37 -18.24
C TYR A 272 -7.92 21.28 -19.14
N GLU A 273 -7.51 22.38 -19.77
CA GLU A 273 -6.35 22.42 -20.65
C GLU A 273 -5.06 22.00 -19.92
N SER A 274 -4.90 22.44 -18.67
CA SER A 274 -3.73 22.07 -17.86
C SER A 274 -3.66 20.57 -17.57
N ILE A 275 -4.80 19.90 -17.31
CA ILE A 275 -4.83 18.48 -16.94
C ILE A 275 -5.01 17.54 -18.14
N LYS A 276 -5.46 18.04 -19.30
CA LYS A 276 -5.67 17.28 -20.53
C LYS A 276 -4.49 16.36 -20.92
N PRO A 277 -3.21 16.78 -20.80
CA PRO A 277 -2.07 15.92 -21.15
C PRO A 277 -2.00 14.61 -20.34
N LEU A 278 -2.51 14.61 -19.10
CA LEU A 278 -2.52 13.43 -18.21
C LEU A 278 -3.49 12.34 -18.66
N PHE A 279 -4.44 12.69 -19.52
CA PHE A 279 -5.50 11.80 -19.99
C PHE A 279 -5.30 11.32 -21.43
N THR A 280 -4.07 11.42 -21.95
CA THR A 280 -3.71 10.88 -23.26
C THR A 280 -4.09 9.39 -23.33
N ASN A 281 -4.73 8.97 -24.43
CA ASN A 281 -5.25 7.61 -24.66
C ASN A 281 -6.40 7.17 -23.72
N LYS A 282 -7.07 8.11 -23.03
CA LYS A 282 -8.27 7.82 -22.23
C LYS A 282 -9.49 8.48 -22.86
N PRO A 283 -10.65 7.78 -22.89
CA PRO A 283 -11.88 8.42 -23.29
C PRO A 283 -12.23 9.50 -22.27
N LEU A 284 -12.44 10.72 -22.75
CA LEU A 284 -12.76 11.88 -21.94
C LEU A 284 -14.14 12.39 -22.34
N LEU A 285 -15.00 12.62 -21.36
CA LEU A 285 -16.32 13.20 -21.53
C LEU A 285 -16.42 14.47 -20.68
N VAL A 286 -16.86 15.56 -21.30
CA VAL A 286 -17.15 16.80 -20.59
C VAL A 286 -18.62 16.81 -20.20
N VAL A 287 -18.90 17.13 -18.94
CA VAL A 287 -20.24 17.10 -18.35
C VAL A 287 -20.58 18.49 -17.83
N CYS A 288 -21.54 19.15 -18.49
CA CYS A 288 -22.12 20.40 -18.00
C CYS A 288 -23.15 20.10 -16.91
N ASN A 289 -22.90 20.60 -15.70
CA ASN A 289 -23.75 20.40 -14.53
C ASN A 289 -24.37 21.72 -14.06
N LYS A 290 -25.44 21.63 -13.26
CA LYS A 290 -26.27 22.76 -12.78
C LYS A 290 -27.03 23.52 -13.90
N VAL A 291 -27.36 22.81 -14.98
CA VAL A 291 -28.17 23.34 -16.09
C VAL A 291 -29.62 23.68 -15.68
N ASP A 292 -30.07 23.18 -14.54
CA ASP A 292 -31.33 23.55 -13.90
C ASP A 292 -31.34 24.97 -13.35
N VAL A 293 -30.17 25.50 -12.96
CA VAL A 293 -29.99 26.88 -12.49
C VAL A 293 -29.80 27.82 -13.67
N THR A 294 -28.88 27.48 -14.57
CA THR A 294 -28.55 28.27 -15.76
C THR A 294 -28.68 27.41 -17.00
N PRO A 295 -29.79 27.54 -17.74
CA PRO A 295 -29.99 26.83 -19.00
C PRO A 295 -28.92 27.17 -20.05
N MET A 296 -28.51 26.20 -20.87
CA MET A 296 -27.43 26.36 -21.87
C MET A 296 -27.73 27.43 -22.92
N ASP A 297 -29.01 27.63 -23.24
CA ASP A 297 -29.52 28.66 -24.15
C ASP A 297 -29.44 30.07 -23.55
N GLN A 298 -29.25 30.21 -22.24
CA GLN A 298 -29.12 31.50 -21.57
C GLN A 298 -27.66 31.90 -21.31
N LEU A 299 -26.69 31.07 -21.73
CA LEU A 299 -25.27 31.41 -21.64
C LEU A 299 -24.91 32.56 -22.58
N SER A 300 -24.07 33.47 -22.08
CA SER A 300 -23.47 34.54 -22.88
C SER A 300 -22.65 33.97 -24.05
N GLU A 301 -22.49 34.76 -25.11
CA GLU A 301 -21.70 34.34 -26.28
C GLU A 301 -20.27 33.94 -25.90
N ALA A 302 -19.62 34.71 -25.02
CA ALA A 302 -18.29 34.40 -24.51
C ALA A 302 -18.23 33.03 -23.80
N ASN A 303 -19.24 32.70 -23.01
CA ASN A 303 -19.30 31.42 -22.29
C ASN A 303 -19.59 30.24 -23.23
N ARG A 304 -20.42 30.45 -24.26
CA ARG A 304 -20.63 29.44 -25.31
C ARG A 304 -19.37 29.20 -26.12
N GLU A 305 -18.64 30.26 -26.46
CA GLU A 305 -17.36 30.16 -27.16
C GLU A 305 -16.32 29.40 -26.32
N ALA A 306 -16.23 29.70 -25.02
CA ALA A 306 -15.37 28.97 -24.09
C ALA A 306 -15.71 27.46 -24.03
N LEU A 307 -16.99 27.10 -24.07
CA LEU A 307 -17.44 25.70 -24.10
C LEU A 307 -17.22 25.03 -25.46
N SER A 308 -17.17 25.77 -26.56
CA SER A 308 -16.93 25.21 -27.91
C SER A 308 -15.58 24.51 -28.05
N ILE A 309 -14.62 24.83 -27.16
CA ILE A 309 -13.33 24.14 -27.05
C ILE A 309 -13.53 22.64 -26.77
N PHE A 310 -14.60 22.25 -26.10
CA PHE A 310 -14.90 20.85 -25.80
C PHE A 310 -15.54 20.11 -26.98
N GLU A 311 -16.29 20.80 -27.84
CA GLU A 311 -16.93 20.20 -29.02
C GLU A 311 -15.92 19.87 -30.14
N LYS A 312 -14.88 20.69 -30.29
CA LYS A 312 -13.82 20.47 -31.30
C LYS A 312 -12.86 19.32 -30.98
N ASN A 313 -12.92 18.79 -29.75
CA ASN A 313 -11.94 17.84 -29.22
C ASN A 313 -12.50 16.41 -28.99
N ASN A 314 -13.77 16.17 -29.33
CA ASN A 314 -14.42 14.84 -29.35
C ASN A 314 -14.47 14.29 -30.78
#